data_AF-A0ABD5JLV5-F1
#
_entry.id   AF-A0ABD5JLV5-F1
#
_cell.length_a   1.000
_cell.length_b   1.000
_cell.length_c   1.000
_cell.angle_alpha   90.00
_cell.angle_beta   90.00
_cell.angle_gamma   90.00
#
_symmetry.space_group_name_H-M   'P 1'
#
loop_
_entity.id
_entity.type
_entity.pdbx_description
1 polymer ?
#
loop_
_entity_poly.entity_id
_entity_poly.type
_entity_poly.pdbx_seq_one_letter_code
_entity_poly.pdbx_strand_id
1 'polypeptide(L)' 'MSDTATYDVPLCYAEGTRHVLVNGRPVLRDGTFTPHRPGKVLRKTAVWR' A
#
# COMPACT_ATOMS: atom_id res chain seq x y z
N MET A 1 -14.35 10.78 1.03
CA MET A 1 -13.04 10.27 0.56
C MET A 1 -12.09 11.43 0.55
N SER A 2 -11.21 11.45 1.54
CA SER A 2 -10.20 12.48 1.79
C SER A 2 -8.90 11.82 2.26
N ASP A 3 -7.80 12.56 2.14
CA ASP A 3 -6.58 12.25 2.86
C ASP A 3 -6.73 12.65 4.34
N THR A 4 -6.15 11.84 5.22
CA THR A 4 -6.25 12.02 6.68
C THR A 4 -4.90 12.27 7.35
N ALA A 5 -3.81 12.28 6.57
CA ALA A 5 -2.49 12.56 7.09
C ALA A 5 -2.40 14.00 7.63
N THR A 6 -1.78 14.16 8.80
CA THR A 6 -1.47 15.47 9.40
C THR A 6 0.03 15.59 9.63
N TYR A 7 0.49 16.77 10.07
CA TYR A 7 1.89 16.95 10.45
C TYR A 7 2.30 15.98 11.59
N ASP A 8 1.46 15.84 12.62
CA ASP A 8 1.75 14.98 13.78
C ASP A 8 1.56 13.49 13.47
N VAL A 9 0.64 13.16 12.56
CA VAL A 9 0.33 11.78 12.15
C VAL A 9 0.45 11.65 10.64
N PRO A 10 1.68 11.54 10.11
CA PRO A 10 1.90 11.55 8.66
C PRO A 10 1.66 10.18 8.00
N LEU A 11 1.72 9.09 8.76
CA LEU A 11 1.56 7.72 8.23
C LEU A 11 0.11 7.24 8.42
N CYS A 12 -0.78 7.78 7.59
CA CYS A 12 -2.20 7.44 7.57
C CYS A 12 -2.61 6.88 6.20
N TYR A 13 -3.70 6.11 6.19
CA TYR A 13 -4.39 5.76 4.95
C TYR A 13 -5.50 6.78 4.66
N ALA A 14 -5.71 7.06 3.38
CA ALA A 14 -6.87 7.84 2.95
C ALA A 14 -8.18 7.10 3.27
N GLU A 15 -9.25 7.87 3.53
CA GLU A 15 -10.56 7.31 3.79
C GLU A 15 -11.03 6.41 2.65
N GLY A 16 -11.53 5.21 2.99
CA GLY A 16 -11.98 4.22 2.02
C GLY A 16 -10.91 3.22 1.57
N THR A 17 -9.65 3.39 1.99
CA THR A 17 -8.59 2.39 1.74
C THR A 17 -8.88 1.11 2.52
N ARG A 18 -9.43 0.08 1.86
CA ARG A 18 -9.84 -1.17 2.51
C ARG A 18 -8.96 -2.37 2.17
N HIS A 19 -8.46 -2.43 0.94
CA HIS A 19 -7.64 -3.51 0.45
C HIS A 19 -6.43 -2.96 -0.29
N VAL A 20 -5.25 -3.48 0.01
CA VAL A 20 -4.00 -3.16 -0.70
C VAL A 20 -3.33 -4.46 -1.05
N LEU A 21 -2.96 -4.61 -2.32
CA LEU A 21 -2.25 -5.77 -2.83
C LEU A 21 -0.86 -5.36 -3.31
N VAL A 22 0.14 -6.18 -2.99
CA VAL A 22 1.50 -6.03 -3.51
C VAL A 22 1.90 -7.34 -4.14
N ASN A 23 2.32 -7.31 -5.40
CA ASN A 23 2.63 -8.51 -6.19
C ASN A 23 1.51 -9.58 -6.13
N GLY A 24 0.25 -9.14 -6.20
CA GLY A 24 -0.94 -10.00 -6.17
C GLY A 24 -1.32 -10.56 -4.79
N ARG A 25 -0.57 -10.26 -3.73
CA ARG A 25 -0.87 -10.72 -2.36
C ARG A 25 -1.43 -9.58 -1.50
N PRO A 26 -2.52 -9.79 -0.75
CA PRO A 26 -3.10 -8.76 0.09
C PRO A 26 -2.18 -8.45 1.28
N VAL A 27 -1.74 -7.19 1.41
CA VAL A 27 -0.96 -6.68 2.54
C VAL A 27 -1.84 -5.89 3.52
N LEU A 28 -2.93 -5.31 3.02
CA LEU A 28 -4.05 -4.79 3.79
C LEU A 28 -5.31 -5.52 3.31
N ARG A 29 -6.07 -6.12 4.23
CA ARG A 29 -7.33 -6.80 3.92
C ARG A 29 -8.38 -6.42 4.95
N ASP A 30 -9.50 -5.87 4.48
CA ASP A 30 -10.58 -5.40 5.34
C ASP A 30 -10.08 -4.42 6.41
N GLY A 31 -9.19 -3.51 6.02
CA GLY A 31 -8.57 -2.51 6.91
C GLY A 31 -7.49 -3.05 7.85
N THR A 32 -7.18 -4.35 7.81
CA THR A 32 -6.20 -4.98 8.71
C THR A 32 -4.94 -5.40 7.96
N PHE A 33 -3.77 -5.15 8.54
CA PHE A 33 -2.51 -5.63 7.99
C PHE A 33 -2.43 -7.16 8.02
N THR A 34 -1.96 -7.74 6.93
CA THR A 34 -1.62 -9.17 6.87
C THR A 34 -0.13 -9.36 7.17
N PRO A 35 0.33 -10.56 7.54
CA PRO A 35 1.75 -10.83 7.73
C PRO A 35 2.53 -10.93 6.41
N HIS A 36 1.88 -10.81 5.25
CA HIS A 36 2.54 -10.94 3.96
C HIS A 36 3.49 -9.77 3.71
N ARG A 37 4.74 -10.08 3.37
CA ARG A 37 5.75 -9.11 2.93
C ARG A 37 6.22 -9.40 1.50
N PRO A 38 5.35 -9.24 0.49
CA PRO A 38 5.62 -9.68 -0.87
C PRO A 38 6.41 -8.65 -1.71
N GLY A 39 6.88 -7.55 -1.10
CA GLY A 39 7.66 -6.51 -1.77
C GLY A 39 8.94 -7.07 -2.38
N LYS A 40 9.32 -6.56 -3.54
CA LYS A 40 10.57 -6.89 -4.22
C LYS A 40 11.26 -5.61 -4.64
N VAL A 41 12.59 -5.57 -4.53
CA VAL A 41 13.40 -4.48 -5.05
C VAL A 41 13.21 -4.43 -6.56
N LEU A 42 12.76 -3.29 -7.09
CA LEU A 42 12.64 -3.07 -8.51
C LEU A 42 13.98 -2.55 -9.05
N ARG A 43 14.42 -3.08 -10.21
CA ARG A 43 15.54 -2.52 -10.97
C ARG A 43 15.00 -1.79 -12.18
N LYS A 44 15.65 -0.68 -12.55
CA LYS A 44 15.36 0.06 -13.78
C LYS A 44 15.85 -0.75 -14.98
N THR A 45 15.07 -1.75 -15.37
CA THR A 45 15.31 -2.60 -16.55
C THR A 45 14.15 -2.56 -17.55
N ALA A 46 13.06 -1.89 -17.21
CA ALA A 46 11.90 -1.78 -18.07
C ALA A 46 12.06 -0.60 -19.05
N VAL A 47 12.18 -0.93 -20.33
CA VAL A 47 11.59 -0.11 -21.40
C VAL A 47 10.11 -0.44 -21.37
N TRP A 48 9.25 0.54 -21.09
CA TRP A 48 7.81 0.35 -21.24
C TRP A 48 7.50 0.05 -22.71
N ARG A 49 6.72 -1.00 -22.96
CA ARG A 49 6.11 -1.30 -24.25
C ARG A 49 4.62 -1.02 -24.15
#